data_AF-A0A9D6P8A5-F1
#
_entry.id   AF-A0A9D6P8A5-F1
#
_cell.length_a   1.000
_cell.length_b   1.000
_cell.length_c   1.000
_cell.angle_alpha   90.00
_cell.angle_beta   90.00
_cell.angle_gamma   90.00
#
_symmetry.space_group_name_H-M   'P 1'
#
loop_
_entity.id
_entity.type
_entity.pdbx_description
1 polymer ?
#
loop_
_entity_poly.entity_id
_entity_poly.type
_entity_poly.pdbx_seq_one_letter_code
_entity_poly.pdbx_strand_id
1 'polypeptide(L)'
;MRLKRNGFTLVELLVVIAIIAILSIIGIVAFSAFVKNARDARRQSDLKIIQSALEEYFADQKYYPTSMSFTATFALTNATGLSPAPPVTKTYLNNVPIGPTGSSEYQYKALKRSGVTWVDCAGASPCYGYCLYAKSENLTQSVIPCTSNNPDSVVFKLEVTSP
;
A
#
# COMPACT_ATOMS: atom_id res chain seq x y z
N MET A 1 50.62 43.57 -9.11
CA MET A 1 50.11 42.91 -10.32
C MET A 1 48.58 43.00 -10.29
N ARG A 2 47.97 43.84 -11.14
CA ARG A 2 46.52 44.11 -11.09
C ARG A 2 45.79 43.04 -11.91
N LEU A 3 45.07 42.14 -11.24
CA LEU A 3 44.30 41.07 -11.90
C LEU A 3 43.18 41.71 -12.73
N LYS A 4 43.19 41.50 -14.05
CA LYS A 4 42.06 41.85 -14.93
C LYS A 4 40.86 41.02 -14.49
N ARG A 5 39.79 41.68 -14.04
CA ARG A 5 38.48 41.07 -13.84
C ARG A 5 37.82 40.95 -15.22
N ASN A 6 37.77 39.73 -15.74
CA ASN A 6 36.96 39.42 -16.91
C ASN A 6 35.50 39.32 -16.46
N GLY A 7 34.63 40.18 -16.99
CA GLY A 7 33.19 40.10 -16.77
C GLY A 7 32.54 39.16 -17.78
N PHE A 8 31.48 38.46 -17.37
CA PHE A 8 30.66 37.65 -18.27
C PHE A 8 29.97 38.53 -19.32
N THR A 9 29.87 38.03 -20.54
CA THR A 9 29.11 38.71 -21.60
C THR A 9 27.61 38.50 -21.40
N LEU A 10 26.77 39.48 -21.78
CA LEU A 10 25.31 39.33 -21.74
C LEU A 10 24.83 38.14 -22.58
N VAL A 11 25.52 37.86 -23.69
CA VAL A 11 25.19 36.75 -24.59
C VAL A 11 25.50 35.40 -23.94
N GLU A 12 26.62 35.26 -23.22
CA GLU A 12 26.91 34.03 -22.45
C GLU A 12 25.82 33.75 -21.43
N LEU A 13 25.39 34.76 -20.68
CA LEU A 13 24.35 34.57 -19.68
C LEU A 13 23.01 34.17 -20.33
N LEU A 14 22.68 34.76 -21.48
CA LEU A 14 21.44 34.46 -22.20
C LEU A 14 21.40 33.01 -22.72
N VAL A 15 22.50 32.51 -23.28
CA VAL A 15 22.57 31.13 -23.77
C VAL A 15 22.46 30.13 -22.60
N VAL A 16 23.09 30.41 -21.46
CA VAL A 16 23.04 29.53 -20.28
C VAL A 16 21.62 29.40 -19.73
N ILE A 17 20.89 30.50 -19.56
CA ILE A 17 19.50 30.43 -19.08
C ILE A 17 18.58 29.74 -20.09
N ALA A 18 18.83 29.88 -21.39
CA ALA A 18 18.08 29.19 -22.43
C ALA A 18 18.28 27.66 -22.34
N ILE A 19 19.51 27.20 -22.13
CA ILE A 19 19.81 25.77 -21.97
C ILE A 19 19.19 25.22 -20.68
N ILE A 20 19.32 25.93 -19.55
CA ILE A 20 18.71 25.52 -18.28
C ILE A 20 17.19 25.42 -18.41
N ALA A 21 16.55 26.35 -19.12
CA ALA A 21 15.11 26.32 -19.35
C ALA A 21 14.67 25.04 -20.08
N ILE A 22 15.35 24.67 -21.17
CA ILE A 22 15.05 23.46 -21.94
C ILE A 22 15.24 22.19 -21.09
N LEU A 23 16.37 22.08 -20.38
CA LEU A 23 16.65 20.91 -19.54
C LEU A 23 15.65 20.77 -18.38
N SER A 24 15.21 21.89 -17.81
CA SER A 24 14.30 21.89 -16.67
C SER A 24 12.92 21.29 -17.01
N ILE A 25 12.38 21.59 -18.19
CA ILE A 25 11.05 21.11 -18.62
C ILE A 25 11.05 19.59 -18.77
N ILE A 26 12.08 19.05 -19.43
CA ILE A 26 12.21 17.59 -19.64
C ILE A 26 12.39 16.88 -18.28
N GLY A 27 13.18 17.47 -17.38
CA GLY A 27 13.42 16.93 -16.04
C GLY A 27 12.14 16.74 -15.21
N ILE A 28 11.21 17.70 -15.26
CA ILE A 28 9.97 17.66 -14.47
C ILE A 28 9.07 16.47 -14.86
N VAL A 29 8.88 16.24 -16.17
CA VAL A 29 8.01 15.16 -16.66
C VAL A 29 8.57 13.79 -16.26
N ALA A 30 9.87 13.58 -16.47
CA ALA A 30 10.54 12.33 -16.09
C ALA A 30 10.44 12.09 -14.58
N PHE A 31 10.72 13.12 -13.76
CA PHE A 31 10.66 13.02 -12.30
C PHE A 31 9.28 12.57 -11.80
N SER A 32 8.21 13.10 -12.38
CA SER A 32 6.84 12.73 -11.98
C SER A 32 6.55 11.23 -12.13
N ALA A 33 7.03 10.60 -13.20
CA ALA A 33 6.88 9.16 -13.42
C ALA A 33 7.71 8.32 -12.44
N PHE A 34 8.94 8.76 -12.13
CA PHE A 34 9.78 8.10 -11.13
C PHE A 34 9.16 8.09 -9.74
N VAL A 35 8.58 9.21 -9.31
CA VAL A 35 7.92 9.28 -7.98
C VAL A 35 6.71 8.35 -7.92
N LYS A 36 5.91 8.26 -9.00
CA LYS A 36 4.79 7.30 -9.07
C LYS A 36 5.27 5.86 -8.91
N ASN A 37 6.32 5.46 -9.64
CA ASN A 37 6.91 4.12 -9.55
C ASN A 37 7.44 3.81 -8.14
N ALA A 38 8.10 4.79 -7.49
CA ALA A 38 8.58 4.63 -6.13
C ALA A 38 7.43 4.43 -5.14
N ARG A 39 6.30 5.14 -5.31
CA ARG A 39 5.09 4.94 -4.50
C ARG A 39 4.47 3.56 -4.74
N ASP A 40 4.33 3.12 -5.98
CA ASP A 40 3.84 1.78 -6.32
C ASP A 40 4.69 0.67 -5.68
N ALA A 41 6.02 0.79 -5.75
CA ALA A 41 6.93 -0.15 -5.10
C ALA A 41 6.76 -0.18 -3.58
N ARG A 42 6.58 1.00 -2.95
CA ARG A 42 6.26 1.10 -1.53
C ARG A 42 4.96 0.39 -1.19
N ARG A 43 3.89 0.58 -1.97
CA ARG A 43 2.62 -0.13 -1.75
C ARG A 43 2.80 -1.65 -1.75
N GLN A 44 3.54 -2.18 -2.72
CA GLN A 44 3.79 -3.61 -2.79
C GLN A 44 4.54 -4.13 -1.56
N SER A 45 5.52 -3.38 -1.07
CA SER A 45 6.24 -3.71 0.16
C SER A 45 5.32 -3.66 1.38
N ASP A 46 4.49 -2.63 1.51
CA ASP A 46 3.56 -2.45 2.61
C ASP A 46 2.54 -3.61 2.65
N LEU A 47 1.98 -3.98 1.50
CA LEU A 47 1.04 -5.12 1.41
C LEU A 47 1.68 -6.44 1.85
N LYS A 48 2.97 -6.67 1.53
CA LYS A 48 3.70 -7.89 1.96
C LYS A 48 3.93 -7.92 3.48
N ILE A 49 4.21 -6.77 4.09
CA ILE A 49 4.35 -6.63 5.54
C ILE A 49 3.03 -6.98 6.22
N ILE A 50 1.91 -6.44 5.71
CA ILE A 50 0.58 -6.72 6.24
C ILE A 50 0.21 -8.19 6.05
N GLN A 51 0.45 -8.75 4.86
CA GLN A 51 0.23 -10.17 4.59
C GLN A 51 0.98 -11.05 5.60
N SER A 52 2.27 -10.80 5.81
CA SER A 52 3.08 -11.60 6.74
C SER A 52 2.53 -11.54 8.18
N ALA A 53 2.07 -10.36 8.62
CA ALA A 53 1.43 -10.20 9.92
C ALA A 53 0.06 -10.90 10.01
N LEU A 54 -0.70 -10.94 8.91
CA LEU A 54 -1.97 -11.69 8.83
C LEU A 54 -1.74 -13.20 8.87
N GLU A 55 -0.69 -13.71 8.22
CA GLU A 55 -0.34 -15.14 8.30
C GLU A 55 0.12 -15.52 9.72
N GLU A 56 0.89 -14.67 10.39
CA GLU A 56 1.26 -14.88 11.80
C GLU A 56 0.02 -14.86 12.70
N TYR A 57 -0.91 -13.92 12.46
CA TYR A 57 -2.19 -13.87 13.16
C TYR A 57 -2.98 -15.16 12.98
N PHE A 58 -3.07 -15.67 11.75
CA PHE A 58 -3.79 -16.91 11.45
C PHE A 58 -3.11 -18.13 12.09
N ALA A 59 -1.77 -18.17 12.11
CA ALA A 59 -1.02 -19.26 12.74
C ALA A 59 -1.39 -19.42 14.22
N ASP A 60 -1.59 -18.31 14.93
CA ASP A 60 -1.93 -18.30 16.36
C ASP A 60 -3.44 -18.38 16.63
N GLN A 61 -4.26 -17.62 15.91
CA GLN A 61 -5.70 -17.49 16.18
C GLN A 61 -6.57 -18.48 15.40
N LYS A 62 -6.06 -19.07 14.31
CA LYS A 62 -6.78 -19.97 13.37
C LYS A 62 -7.91 -19.32 12.58
N TYR A 63 -7.98 -18.00 12.57
CA TYR A 63 -8.87 -17.19 11.74
C TYR A 63 -8.18 -15.86 11.42
N TYR A 64 -8.71 -15.10 10.46
CA TYR A 64 -8.26 -13.76 10.10
C TYR A 64 -9.05 -12.69 10.87
N PRO A 65 -8.48 -11.48 11.07
CA PRO A 65 -9.18 -10.40 11.75
C PRO A 65 -10.44 -9.98 10.97
N THR A 66 -11.55 -9.70 11.66
CA THR A 66 -12.82 -9.30 11.03
C THR A 66 -12.77 -7.90 10.43
N SER A 67 -11.87 -7.05 10.94
CA SER A 67 -11.68 -5.70 10.44
C SER A 67 -10.23 -5.25 10.62
N MET A 68 -9.79 -4.36 9.74
CA MET A 68 -8.50 -3.68 9.82
C MET A 68 -8.68 -2.25 9.34
N SER A 69 -8.06 -1.30 10.05
CA SER A 69 -8.05 0.10 9.67
C SER A 69 -6.64 0.53 9.29
N PHE A 70 -6.51 1.34 8.24
CA PHE A 70 -5.23 1.85 7.74
C PHE A 70 -4.96 3.25 8.30
N THR A 71 -4.88 3.34 9.62
CA THR A 71 -4.54 4.57 10.34
C THR A 71 -3.20 4.40 11.06
N ALA A 72 -2.51 5.51 11.29
CA ALA A 72 -1.16 5.53 11.90
C ALA A 72 -1.09 4.90 13.30
N THR A 73 -2.25 4.68 13.92
CA THR A 73 -2.42 4.21 15.29
C THR A 73 -3.05 2.83 15.38
N PHE A 74 -3.45 2.23 14.26
CA PHE A 74 -4.06 0.90 14.29
C PHE A 74 -3.00 -0.18 14.41
N ALA A 75 -3.15 -1.04 15.40
CA ALA A 75 -2.31 -2.20 15.62
C ALA A 75 -3.09 -3.50 15.35
N LEU A 76 -2.49 -4.42 14.59
CA LEU A 76 -3.00 -5.78 14.43
C LEU A 76 -2.64 -6.58 15.68
N THR A 77 -3.63 -6.97 16.47
CA THR A 77 -3.47 -7.68 17.75
C THR A 77 -4.45 -8.83 17.83
N ASN A 78 -4.28 -9.80 18.73
CA ASN A 78 -5.23 -10.92 18.88
C ASN A 78 -6.70 -10.46 19.06
N ALA A 79 -6.90 -9.25 19.58
CA ALA A 79 -8.19 -8.63 19.81
C ALA A 79 -8.94 -8.17 18.54
N THR A 80 -8.29 -8.10 17.38
CA THR A 80 -8.90 -7.53 16.15
C THR A 80 -9.83 -8.48 15.40
N GLY A 81 -9.97 -9.74 15.83
CA GLY A 81 -10.67 -10.76 15.04
C GLY A 81 -12.03 -11.20 15.53
N LEU A 82 -12.45 -10.85 16.74
CA LEU A 82 -13.78 -11.19 17.25
C LEU A 82 -14.41 -10.01 18.00
N SER A 83 -15.73 -9.97 18.03
CA SER A 83 -16.51 -9.06 18.88
C SER A 83 -17.40 -9.89 19.81
N PRO A 84 -17.32 -9.71 21.15
CA PRO A 84 -16.46 -8.77 21.86
C PRO A 84 -14.98 -9.16 21.79
N ALA A 85 -14.11 -8.14 21.80
CA ALA A 85 -12.68 -8.33 21.66
C ALA A 85 -12.06 -8.92 22.95
N PRO A 86 -11.23 -9.98 22.86
CA PRO A 86 -10.49 -10.49 24.01
C PRO A 86 -9.44 -9.49 24.51
N PRO A 87 -8.91 -9.65 25.75
CA PRO A 87 -7.76 -8.89 26.21
C PRO A 87 -6.58 -9.01 25.24
N VAL A 88 -5.87 -7.90 25.02
CA VAL A 88 -4.69 -7.88 24.15
C VAL A 88 -3.55 -8.60 24.87
N THR A 89 -3.09 -9.71 24.29
CA THR A 89 -1.96 -10.51 24.77
C THR A 89 -0.81 -10.55 23.79
N LYS A 90 -1.08 -10.39 22.49
CA LYS A 90 -0.06 -10.40 21.43
C LYS A 90 -0.39 -9.37 20.35
N THR A 91 0.65 -8.65 19.91
CA THR A 91 0.61 -7.72 18.78
C THR A 91 1.42 -8.28 17.63
N TYR A 92 0.79 -8.40 16.46
CA TYR A 92 1.39 -8.91 15.22
C TYR A 92 1.93 -7.77 14.35
N LEU A 93 1.32 -6.57 14.45
CA LEU A 93 1.79 -5.39 13.76
C LEU A 93 1.46 -4.14 14.59
N ASN A 94 2.49 -3.45 15.08
CA ASN A 94 2.31 -2.31 15.99
C ASN A 94 1.71 -1.07 15.32
N ASN A 95 1.89 -0.91 14.01
CA ASN A 95 1.25 0.13 13.20
C ASN A 95 1.04 -0.41 11.79
N VAL A 96 -0.20 -0.47 11.33
CA VAL A 96 -0.47 -0.85 9.95
C VAL A 96 0.02 0.27 9.02
N PRO A 97 0.82 -0.04 7.97
CA PRO A 97 1.29 0.94 7.01
C PRO A 97 0.15 1.76 6.42
N ILE A 98 0.39 3.06 6.24
CA ILE A 98 -0.50 3.96 5.54
C ILE A 98 0.03 4.16 4.12
N GLY A 99 -0.89 4.29 3.16
CA GLY A 99 -0.53 4.58 1.78
C GLY A 99 0.31 5.85 1.65
N PRO A 100 1.17 5.93 0.62
CA PRO A 100 2.04 7.08 0.40
C PRO A 100 1.28 8.41 0.18
N THR A 101 -0.01 8.35 -0.16
CA THR A 101 -0.86 9.53 -0.39
C THR A 101 -1.98 9.69 0.64
N GLY A 102 -2.24 8.68 1.48
CA GLY A 102 -3.25 8.75 2.54
C GLY A 102 -3.75 7.38 3.04
N SER A 103 -4.72 7.41 3.94
CA SER A 103 -5.27 6.24 4.63
C SER A 103 -6.31 5.43 3.85
N SER A 104 -6.88 5.97 2.77
CA SER A 104 -7.89 5.27 1.94
C SER A 104 -7.30 4.46 0.78
N GLU A 105 -5.98 4.40 0.69
CA GLU A 105 -5.25 3.82 -0.43
C GLU A 105 -5.10 2.29 -0.32
N TYR A 106 -5.11 1.79 0.90
CA TYR A 106 -5.12 0.36 1.23
C TYR A 106 -6.49 -0.03 1.76
N GLN A 107 -6.92 -1.23 1.39
CA GLN A 107 -8.20 -1.77 1.81
C GLN A 107 -8.07 -3.24 2.15
N TYR A 108 -8.77 -3.62 3.22
CA TYR A 108 -8.81 -4.96 3.76
C TYR A 108 -10.26 -5.38 3.93
N LYS A 109 -10.59 -6.59 3.48
CA LYS A 109 -11.90 -7.19 3.65
C LYS A 109 -11.75 -8.63 4.12
N ALA A 110 -12.32 -8.94 5.27
CA ALA A 110 -12.38 -10.30 5.77
C ALA A 110 -13.53 -11.07 5.11
N LEU A 111 -13.30 -12.35 4.81
CA LEU A 111 -14.21 -13.20 4.06
C LEU A 111 -14.44 -14.53 4.77
N LYS A 112 -15.63 -15.09 4.58
CA LYS A 112 -16.00 -16.43 5.02
C LYS A 112 -16.73 -17.17 3.90
N ARG A 113 -16.73 -18.50 3.96
CA ARG A 113 -17.52 -19.33 3.05
C ARG A 113 -18.99 -19.35 3.47
N SER A 114 -19.87 -19.19 2.49
CA SER A 114 -21.32 -19.42 2.63
C SER A 114 -21.74 -20.36 1.49
N GLY A 115 -21.62 -21.67 1.73
CA GLY A 115 -21.73 -22.66 0.66
C GLY A 115 -20.55 -22.56 -0.32
N VAL A 116 -20.83 -22.40 -1.61
CA VAL A 116 -19.79 -22.26 -2.65
C VAL A 116 -19.29 -20.82 -2.85
N THR A 117 -20.01 -19.82 -2.34
CA THR A 117 -19.62 -18.41 -2.48
C THR A 117 -18.84 -17.91 -1.27
N TRP A 118 -18.07 -16.85 -1.51
CA TRP A 118 -17.48 -16.06 -0.45
C TRP A 118 -18.45 -14.93 -0.09
N VAL A 119 -18.45 -14.55 1.18
CA VAL A 119 -19.24 -13.44 1.70
C VAL A 119 -18.44 -12.68 2.75
N ASP A 120 -18.85 -11.46 3.01
CA ASP A 120 -18.23 -10.60 4.00
C ASP A 120 -18.28 -11.25 5.39
N CYS A 121 -17.15 -11.22 6.08
CA CYS A 121 -17.02 -11.70 7.43
C CYS A 121 -17.07 -10.50 8.39
N ALA A 122 -18.05 -10.51 9.28
CA ALA A 122 -18.24 -9.46 10.28
C ALA A 122 -18.78 -10.05 11.59
N GLY A 123 -18.54 -9.35 12.70
CA GLY A 123 -19.07 -9.70 14.02
C GLY A 123 -18.32 -10.83 14.73
N ALA A 124 -19.06 -11.72 15.41
CA ALA A 124 -18.51 -12.80 16.22
C ALA A 124 -18.17 -14.09 15.43
N SER A 125 -18.13 -14.03 14.10
CA SER A 125 -17.84 -15.20 13.25
C SER A 125 -16.35 -15.26 12.88
N PRO A 126 -15.70 -16.43 12.93
CA PRO A 126 -14.33 -16.59 12.45
C PRO A 126 -14.26 -16.41 10.93
N CYS A 127 -13.26 -15.65 10.47
CA CYS A 127 -12.99 -15.42 9.05
C CYS A 127 -11.87 -16.34 8.57
N TYR A 128 -12.05 -16.96 7.41
CA TYR A 128 -11.08 -17.94 6.86
C TYR A 128 -10.45 -17.48 5.54
N GLY A 129 -10.86 -16.32 5.05
CA GLY A 129 -10.20 -15.65 3.93
C GLY A 129 -10.12 -14.17 4.19
N TYR A 130 -9.27 -13.50 3.43
CA TYR A 130 -9.21 -12.06 3.37
C TYR A 130 -8.89 -11.63 1.95
N CYS A 131 -9.15 -10.37 1.66
CA CYS A 131 -8.72 -9.70 0.44
C CYS A 131 -8.10 -8.37 0.84
N LEU A 132 -6.86 -8.16 0.41
CA LEU A 132 -6.04 -7.00 0.74
C LEU A 132 -5.59 -6.35 -0.56
N TYR A 133 -5.90 -5.09 -0.82
CA TYR A 133 -5.53 -4.47 -2.09
C TYR A 133 -5.14 -3.00 -1.95
N ALA A 134 -4.38 -2.54 -2.95
CA ALA A 134 -3.97 -1.15 -3.10
C ALA A 134 -4.15 -0.71 -4.55
N LYS A 135 -4.60 0.53 -4.76
CA LYS A 135 -4.73 1.10 -6.11
C LYS A 135 -3.35 1.55 -6.63
N SER A 136 -2.94 1.08 -7.81
CA SER A 136 -1.72 1.55 -8.49
C SER A 136 -1.97 2.91 -9.17
N GLU A 137 -0.93 3.75 -9.21
CA GLU A 137 -0.97 5.02 -9.96
C GLU A 137 -0.57 4.87 -11.43
N ASN A 138 0.11 3.77 -11.78
CA ASN A 138 0.62 3.53 -13.12
C ASN A 138 -0.34 2.67 -13.98
N LEU A 139 -1.26 1.93 -13.34
CA LEU A 139 -2.25 1.11 -14.04
C LEU A 139 -3.55 1.91 -14.29
N THR A 140 -3.95 2.02 -15.55
CA THR A 140 -5.24 2.61 -15.97
C THR A 140 -6.40 1.61 -15.94
N GLN A 141 -6.12 0.33 -15.73
CA GLN A 141 -7.17 -0.67 -15.56
C GLN A 141 -7.83 -0.49 -14.20
N SER A 142 -9.16 -0.51 -14.19
CA SER A 142 -9.96 -0.66 -12.98
C SER A 142 -9.59 -1.99 -12.32
N VAL A 143 -8.64 -1.94 -11.38
CA VAL A 143 -8.39 -3.04 -10.46
C VAL A 143 -9.71 -3.35 -9.80
N ILE A 144 -10.20 -4.58 -9.97
CA ILE A 144 -11.47 -5.01 -9.39
C ILE A 144 -11.30 -4.94 -7.86
N PRO A 145 -12.05 -4.07 -7.16
CA PRO A 145 -11.98 -4.02 -5.71
C PRO A 145 -12.39 -5.37 -5.13
N CYS A 146 -11.96 -5.70 -3.91
CA CYS A 146 -12.39 -6.91 -3.22
C CYS A 146 -13.92 -7.00 -3.20
N THR A 147 -14.49 -7.81 -4.10
CA THR A 147 -15.92 -8.12 -4.13
C THR A 147 -16.14 -9.43 -3.40
N SER A 148 -17.30 -9.59 -2.77
CA SER A 148 -17.64 -10.77 -1.99
C SER A 148 -17.45 -12.09 -2.76
N ASN A 149 -17.46 -12.09 -4.09
CA ASN A 149 -17.52 -13.30 -4.90
C ASN A 149 -16.15 -13.83 -5.34
N ASN A 150 -15.05 -13.12 -5.08
CA ASN A 150 -13.73 -13.51 -5.55
C ASN A 150 -12.62 -13.07 -4.56
N PRO A 151 -12.22 -13.90 -3.59
CA PRO A 151 -11.06 -13.60 -2.73
C PRO A 151 -9.75 -13.52 -3.51
N ASP A 152 -9.72 -14.07 -4.74
CA ASP A 152 -8.52 -14.20 -5.57
C ASP A 152 -8.22 -12.95 -6.40
N SER A 153 -8.98 -11.85 -6.23
CA SER A 153 -8.78 -10.61 -6.97
C SER A 153 -7.88 -9.61 -6.24
N VAL A 154 -6.61 -9.98 -6.02
CA VAL A 154 -5.55 -9.05 -5.63
C VAL A 154 -4.35 -9.22 -6.57
N VAL A 155 -3.85 -8.09 -7.08
CA VAL A 155 -2.79 -7.94 -8.10
C VAL A 155 -1.41 -8.52 -7.67
N PHE A 156 -1.28 -9.13 -6.49
CA PHE A 156 -0.10 -9.92 -6.12
C PHE A 156 -0.54 -11.20 -5.41
N LYS A 157 -0.60 -12.29 -6.17
CA LYS A 157 -0.80 -13.65 -5.68
C LYS A 157 0.47 -14.15 -4.99
N LEU A 158 0.45 -14.16 -3.66
CA LEU A 158 1.16 -15.15 -2.86
C LEU A 158 0.08 -16.02 -2.23
N GLU A 159 -0.51 -16.92 -3.03
CA GLU A 159 -1.35 -17.99 -2.51
C GLU A 159 -0.42 -18.99 -1.79
N VAL A 160 -0.49 -19.01 -0.46
CA VAL A 160 -0.15 -20.22 0.30
C VAL A 160 -1.48 -20.93 0.53
N THR A 161 -1.88 -21.76 -0.43
CA THR A 161 -2.87 -22.80 -0.15
C THR A 161 -2.16 -23.85 0.69
N SER A 162 -2.44 -23.88 1.99
CA SER A 162 -2.15 -25.10 2.76
C SER A 162 -3.01 -26.24 2.19
N PRO A 163 -2.48 -27.48 2.11
CA PRO A 163 -3.21 -28.64 1.60
C PRO A 163 -4.49 -28.95 2.38
#